data_AF-A0A537KEH9-F1
#
_entry.id   AF-A0A537KEH9-F1
#
_cell.length_a   1.000
_cell.length_b   1.000
_cell.length_c   1.000
_cell.angle_alpha   90.00
_cell.angle_beta   90.00
_cell.angle_gamma   90.00
#
_symmetry.space_group_name_H-M   'P 1'
#
loop_
_entity.id
_entity.type
_entity.pdbx_description
1 polymer ?
#
loop_
_entity_poly.entity_id
_entity_poly.type
_entity_poly.pdbx_seq_one_letter_code
_entity_poly.pdbx_strand_id
1 'polypeptide(L)' 'MRDFTDRFSDEKGNIKPASEFGMPGNWPKELLITFELEEADGATKLKLEHEGIPVEMREECIKGWNESFDKLQRNIS' A
#
# COMPACT_ATOMS: atom_id res chain seq x y z
N MET A 1 10.33 -9.54 8.59
CA MET A 1 10.03 -8.26 7.93
C MET A 1 10.26 -8.44 6.44
N ARG A 2 9.26 -8.11 5.62
CA ARG A 2 9.42 -8.07 4.15
C ARG A 2 9.02 -6.68 3.68
N ASP A 3 9.92 -6.05 2.95
CA ASP A 3 9.76 -4.69 2.46
C ASP A 3 9.52 -4.70 0.95
N PHE A 4 8.56 -3.90 0.51
CA PHE A 4 8.17 -3.75 -0.88
C PHE A 4 8.22 -2.28 -1.27
N THR A 5 8.67 -2.02 -2.49
CA THR A 5 8.74 -0.69 -3.04
C THR A 5 7.53 -0.39 -3.91
N ASP A 6 6.85 0.72 -3.65
CA ASP A 6 5.74 1.23 -4.47
C ASP A 6 6.16 2.51 -5.24
N ARG A 7 5.76 2.59 -6.51
CA ARG A 7 6.09 3.68 -7.43
C ARG A 7 4.96 3.86 -8.44
N PHE A 8 4.62 5.12 -8.72
CA PHE A 8 3.76 5.45 -9.86
C PHE A 8 4.49 5.19 -11.16
N SER A 9 3.81 4.54 -12.12
CA SER A 9 4.37 4.25 -13.43
C SER A 9 3.34 4.39 -14.54
N ASP A 10 3.81 4.68 -15.76
CA ASP A 10 2.98 4.57 -16.95
C ASP A 10 2.73 3.11 -17.36
N GLU A 11 1.95 2.90 -18.42
CA GLU A 11 1.62 1.57 -18.96
C GLU A 11 2.85 0.76 -19.43
N LYS A 12 3.99 1.43 -19.67
CA LYS A 12 5.25 0.81 -20.08
C LYS A 12 6.16 0.51 -18.89
N GLY A 13 5.73 0.83 -17.68
CA GLY A 13 6.50 0.64 -16.45
C GLY A 13 7.55 1.73 -16.20
N ASN A 14 7.53 2.86 -16.93
CA ASN A 14 8.44 3.95 -16.62
C ASN A 14 7.96 4.68 -15.37
N ILE A 15 8.86 4.96 -14.43
CA ILE A 15 8.53 5.68 -13.19
C ILE A 15 8.13 7.11 -13.52
N LYS A 16 6.98 7.54 -12.99
CA LYS A 16 6.39 8.86 -13.19
C LYS A 16 6.05 9.52 -11.86
N PRO A 17 6.05 10.86 -11.78
CA PRO A 17 5.54 11.55 -10.60
C PRO A 17 4.02 11.42 -10.51
N ALA A 18 3.48 11.30 -9.29
CA ALA A 18 2.04 11.17 -9.05
C ALA A 18 1.23 12.34 -9.63
N SER A 19 1.83 13.53 -9.74
CA SER A 19 1.21 14.73 -10.31
C SER A 19 0.82 14.57 -11.79
N GLU A 20 1.51 13.72 -12.56
CA GLU A 20 1.12 13.41 -13.96
C GLU A 20 -0.24 12.71 -14.04
N PHE A 21 -0.70 12.09 -12.93
CA PHE A 21 -2.00 11.42 -12.82
C PHE A 21 -3.05 12.26 -12.08
N GLY A 22 -2.75 13.52 -11.77
CA GLY A 22 -3.67 14.41 -11.05
C GLY A 22 -3.86 14.05 -9.57
N MET A 23 -2.95 13.25 -8.98
CA MET A 23 -3.00 12.92 -7.55
C MET A 23 -2.71 14.15 -6.69
N PRO A 24 -3.53 14.46 -5.68
CA PRO A 24 -3.28 15.57 -4.77
C PRO A 24 -2.16 15.24 -3.78
N GLY A 25 -1.53 16.28 -3.23
CA GLY A 25 -0.45 16.16 -2.23
C GLY A 25 0.96 16.07 -2.83
N ASN A 26 1.96 16.10 -1.96
CA ASN A 26 3.37 16.00 -2.35
C ASN A 26 3.89 14.58 -2.17
N TRP A 27 4.04 13.86 -3.28
CA TRP A 27 4.43 12.46 -3.28
C TRP A 27 5.95 12.29 -3.45
N PRO A 28 6.60 11.41 -2.66
CA PRO A 28 7.97 11.01 -2.93
C PRO A 28 8.04 10.17 -4.23
N LYS A 29 9.24 10.05 -4.80
CA LYS A 29 9.47 9.22 -6.00
C LYS A 29 9.24 7.72 -5.73
N GLU A 30 9.41 7.33 -4.48
CA GLU A 30 9.38 5.96 -4.02
C GLU A 30 8.70 5.91 -2.66
N LEU A 31 7.80 4.93 -2.50
CA LEU A 31 7.12 4.63 -1.26
C LEU A 31 7.56 3.25 -0.76
N LEU A 32 7.46 3.05 0.54
CA LEU A 32 7.86 1.82 1.19
C LEU A 32 6.66 1.17 1.87
N ILE A 33 6.42 -0.10 1.57
CA ILE A 33 5.42 -0.92 2.23
C ILE A 33 6.14 -2.00 3.02
N THR A 34 5.92 -2.04 4.33
CA THR A 34 6.46 -3.07 5.22
C THR A 34 5.33 -3.96 5.73
N PHE A 35 5.53 -5.27 5.57
CA PHE A 35 4.64 -6.29 6.15
C PHE A 35 5.34 -7.03 7.29
N GLU A 36 4.65 -7.08 8.42
CA GLU A 36 4.99 -7.88 9.58
C GLU A 36 3.91 -8.95 9.78
N LEU A 37 4.32 -10.20 9.88
CA LEU A 37 3.45 -11.35 10.09
C LEU A 37 3.88 -12.06 11.36
N GLU A 38 2.95 -12.24 12.28
CA GLU A 38 3.16 -12.90 13.57
C GLU A 38 2.15 -14.04 13.72
N GLU A 39 2.57 -15.16 14.31
CA GLU A 39 1.63 -16.21 14.73
C GLU A 39 0.74 -15.67 15.86
N ALA A 40 -0.55 -16.00 15.82
CA ALA A 40 -1.50 -15.56 16.82
C ALA A 40 -2.61 -16.61 16.99
N ASP A 41 -2.45 -17.51 17.96
CA ASP A 41 -3.45 -18.50 18.40
C ASP A 41 -4.10 -19.26 17.23
N GLY A 42 -3.28 -19.83 16.34
CA GLY A 42 -3.78 -20.56 15.17
C GLY A 42 -4.28 -19.66 14.02
N ALA A 43 -4.09 -18.35 14.13
CA ALA A 43 -4.23 -17.38 13.07
C ALA A 43 -2.89 -16.69 12.78
N THR A 44 -2.88 -15.75 11.83
CA THR A 44 -1.74 -14.89 11.55
C THR A 44 -2.16 -13.45 11.73
N LYS A 45 -1.46 -12.74 12.61
CA LYS A 45 -1.59 -11.29 12.74
C LYS A 45 -0.74 -10.64 11.67
N LEU A 46 -1.36 -9.79 10.85
CA LEU A 46 -0.72 -9.01 9.80
C LEU A 46 -0.74 -7.54 10.20
N LYS A 47 0.44 -6.91 10.22
CA LYS A 47 0.61 -5.46 10.29
C LYS A 47 1.19 -4.95 8.97
N LEU A 48 0.57 -3.91 8.41
CA LEU A 48 1.02 -3.20 7.22
C LEU A 48 1.35 -1.77 7.59
N GLU A 49 2.52 -1.30 7.16
CA GLU A 49 2.92 0.10 7.21
C GLU A 49 3.24 0.58 5.79
N HIS A 50 2.65 1.69 5.36
CA HIS A 50 2.89 2.29 4.04
C HIS A 50 3.37 3.73 4.22
N GLU A 51 4.67 3.94 4.05
CA GLU A 51 5.34 5.21 4.28
C GLU A 51 5.36 6.08 3.01
N GLY A 52 5.24 7.40 3.20
CA GLY A 52 5.32 8.38 2.11
C GLY A 52 3.98 8.78 1.49
N ILE A 53 2.86 8.26 2.01
CA ILE A 53 1.52 8.69 1.60
C ILE A 53 1.22 10.11 2.11
N PRO A 54 0.85 11.07 1.23
CA PRO A 54 0.41 12.38 1.65
C PRO A 54 -0.85 12.34 2.53
N VAL A 55 -0.97 13.29 3.45
CA VAL A 55 -2.09 13.35 4.41
C VAL A 55 -3.45 13.40 3.72
N GLU A 56 -3.52 14.10 2.58
CA GLU A 56 -4.71 14.26 1.75
C GLU A 56 -5.24 12.93 1.21
N MET A 57 -4.37 11.94 1.02
CA MET A 57 -4.68 10.65 0.41
C MET A 57 -4.68 9.49 1.41
N ARG A 58 -4.31 9.76 2.68
CA ARG A 58 -4.16 8.75 3.73
C ARG A 58 -5.43 7.93 3.94
N GLU A 59 -6.58 8.57 4.07
CA GLU A 59 -7.86 7.88 4.35
C GLU A 59 -8.29 7.01 3.16
N GLU A 60 -8.07 7.48 1.93
CA GLU A 60 -8.35 6.71 0.71
C GLU A 60 -7.46 5.47 0.61
N CYS A 61 -6.16 5.62 0.92
CA CYS A 61 -5.23 4.50 0.97
C CYS A 61 -5.60 3.47 2.04
N ILE A 62 -6.01 3.91 3.24
CA ILE A 62 -6.50 3.02 4.31
C ILE A 62 -7.72 2.23 3.83
N LYS A 63 -8.68 2.91 3.19
CA LYS A 63 -9.86 2.26 2.63
C LYS A 63 -9.49 1.21 1.59
N GLY A 64 -8.61 1.55 0.64
CA GLY A 64 -8.16 0.62 -0.42
C GLY A 64 -7.47 -0.64 0.13
N TRP A 65 -6.64 -0.49 1.18
CA TRP A 65 -6.02 -1.64 1.85
C TRP A 65 -7.05 -2.51 2.57
N ASN A 66 -7.99 -1.91 3.32
CA ASN A 66 -9.05 -2.67 3.98
C ASN A 66 -9.92 -3.45 3.00
N GLU A 67 -10.30 -2.84 1.87
CA GLU A 67 -11.04 -3.55 0.82
C GLU A 67 -10.23 -4.71 0.22
N SER A 68 -8.91 -4.55 0.12
CA SER A 68 -8.00 -5.61 -0.35
C SER A 68 -7.90 -6.75 0.66
N PHE A 69 -7.84 -6.45 1.96
CA PHE A 69 -7.84 -7.44 3.03
C PHE A 69 -9.18 -8.17 3.15
N ASP A 70 -10.31 -7.47 2.99
CA ASP A 70 -11.63 -8.09 2.94
C ASP A 70 -11.73 -9.10 1.79
N LYS A 71 -11.20 -8.74 0.61
CA LYS A 71 -11.12 -9.65 -0.54
C LYS A 71 -10.20 -10.83 -0.26
N LEU A 72 -9.03 -10.59 0.34
CA LEU A 72 -8.11 -11.65 0.72
C LEU A 72 -8.78 -12.64 1.66
N GLN A 73 -9.42 -12.17 2.74
CA GLN A 73 -10.13 -12.98 3.71
C GLN A 73 -11.22 -13.87 3.06
N ARG A 74 -11.90 -13.37 2.02
CA ARG A 74 -12.93 -14.14 1.29
C ARG A 74 -12.36 -15.26 0.42
N ASN A 75 -11.10 -15.16 0.00
CA ASN A 75 -10.49 -16.07 -0.98
C ASN A 75 -9.40 -16.98 -0.39
N ILE A 76 -8.97 -16.73 0.85
CA ILE A 76 -8.14 -17.68 1.60
C ILE A 76 -9.06 -18.68 2.31
N SER A 77 -8.81 -19.97 2.10
CA SER A 77 -9.58 -21.11 2.60
C SER A 77 -8.75 -21.97 3.54
#